data_AF-A0A1G5STY1-F1
#
_entry.id   AF-A0A1G5STY1-F1
#
_cell.length_a   1.000
_cell.length_b   1.000
_cell.length_c   1.000
_cell.angle_alpha   90.00
_cell.angle_beta   90.00
_cell.angle_gamma   90.00
#
_symmetry.space_group_name_H-M   'P 1'
#
loop_
_entity.id
_entity.type
_entity.pdbx_description
1 polymer ?
#
loop_
_entity_poly.entity_id
_entity_poly.type
_entity_poly.pdbx_seq_one_letter_code
_entity_poly.pdbx_strand_id
1 'polypeptide(L)'
;MTRLSDLEHDPAFQEAVLAVRGAASTLSGRAVTVEEARFLVGIALTTFAHAGGLEEPSRSRLARFSERIGPGTVVETLTKH
;
A
#
# COMPACT_ATOMS: atom_id res chain seq x y z
N MET A 1 16.68 -4.50 -13.11
CA MET A 1 15.56 -3.54 -12.90
C MET A 1 14.32 -4.18 -13.48
N THR A 2 13.40 -4.62 -12.64
CA THR A 2 12.05 -5.04 -13.07
C THR A 2 11.38 -3.84 -13.73
N ARG A 3 10.80 -4.05 -14.92
CA ARG A 3 10.13 -2.97 -15.65
C ARG A 3 8.80 -2.68 -14.96
N LEU A 4 8.31 -1.43 -15.04
CA LEU A 4 7.01 -1.05 -14.49
C LEU A 4 5.87 -1.96 -15.00
N SER A 5 5.98 -2.43 -16.25
CA SER A 5 5.08 -3.41 -16.86
C SER A 5 5.04 -4.77 -16.15
N ASP A 6 6.16 -5.20 -15.56
CA ASP A 6 6.24 -6.47 -14.82
C ASP A 6 5.53 -6.33 -13.47
N LEU A 7 5.67 -5.15 -12.87
CA LEU A 7 5.03 -4.79 -11.61
C LEU A 7 3.52 -4.60 -11.76
N GLU A 8 3.05 -4.10 -12.90
CA GLU A 8 1.61 -3.95 -13.19
C GLU A 8 0.85 -5.29 -13.21
N HIS A 9 1.52 -6.40 -13.49
CA HIS A 9 0.88 -7.73 -13.46
C HIS A 9 1.11 -8.47 -12.14
N ASP A 10 1.85 -7.87 -11.20
CA ASP A 10 2.13 -8.45 -9.90
C ASP A 10 0.89 -8.37 -8.99
N PRO A 11 0.41 -9.50 -8.42
CA PRO A 11 -0.76 -9.49 -7.53
C PRO A 11 -0.59 -8.59 -6.31
N ALA A 12 0.60 -8.57 -5.68
CA ALA A 12 0.85 -7.74 -4.50
C ALA A 12 0.85 -6.25 -4.86
N PHE A 13 1.31 -5.90 -6.06
CA PHE A 13 1.18 -4.54 -6.57
C PHE A 13 -0.29 -4.14 -6.77
N GLN A 14 -1.12 -5.01 -7.38
CA GLN A 14 -2.54 -4.71 -7.55
C GLN A 14 -3.29 -4.59 -6.21
N GLU A 15 -2.95 -5.42 -5.22
CA GLU A 15 -3.47 -5.29 -3.86
C GLU A 15 -3.07 -3.96 -3.22
N ALA A 16 -1.81 -3.54 -3.36
CA ALA A 16 -1.34 -2.25 -2.87
C ALA A 16 -2.07 -1.08 -3.55
N VAL A 17 -2.33 -1.16 -4.86
CA VAL A 17 -3.10 -0.16 -5.61
C VAL A 17 -4.52 -0.05 -5.07
N LEU A 18 -5.21 -1.16 -4.81
CA LEU A 18 -6.56 -1.15 -4.26
C LEU A 18 -6.59 -0.56 -2.85
N ALA A 19 -5.64 -0.94 -2.00
CA ALA A 19 -5.52 -0.41 -0.64
C ALA A 19 -5.26 1.10 -0.64
N VAL A 20 -4.31 1.57 -1.44
CA VAL A 20 -3.98 3.00 -1.57
C VAL A 20 -5.15 3.78 -2.15
N ARG A 21 -5.87 3.23 -3.13
CA ARG A 21 -7.07 3.87 -3.68
C ARG A 21 -8.13 4.11 -2.59
N GLY A 22 -8.38 3.11 -1.75
CA GLY A 22 -9.31 3.22 -0.62
C GLY A 22 -8.87 4.31 0.35
N ALA A 23 -7.64 4.22 0.84
CA ALA A 23 -7.08 5.17 1.80
C ALA A 23 -7.04 6.61 1.26
N ALA A 24 -6.58 6.80 0.01
CA ALA A 24 -6.51 8.10 -0.63
C ALA A 24 -7.90 8.68 -0.90
N SER A 25 -8.90 7.85 -1.20
CA SER A 25 -10.29 8.31 -1.37
C SER A 25 -10.87 8.80 -0.05
N THR A 26 -10.65 8.07 1.04
CA THR A 26 -11.06 8.48 2.39
C THR A 26 -10.41 9.80 2.79
N LEU A 27 -9.10 9.93 2.58
CA LEU A 27 -8.35 11.13 2.98
C LEU A 27 -8.73 12.37 2.14
N SER A 28 -8.91 12.19 0.83
CA SER A 28 -9.19 13.31 -0.08
C SER A 28 -10.67 13.72 -0.12
N GLY A 29 -11.56 12.91 0.47
CA GLY A 29 -13.01 13.13 0.40
C GLY A 29 -13.60 12.99 -1.01
N ARG A 30 -12.84 12.44 -1.97
CA ARG A 30 -13.30 12.17 -3.34
C ARG A 30 -12.95 10.76 -3.77
N ALA A 31 -13.65 10.26 -4.78
CA ALA A 31 -13.27 9.02 -5.43
C ALA A 31 -11.92 9.19 -6.16
N VAL A 32 -10.92 8.43 -5.73
CA VAL A 32 -9.62 8.32 -6.39
C VAL A 32 -9.69 7.23 -7.46
N THR A 33 -9.11 7.47 -8.63
CA THR A 33 -9.09 6.49 -9.72
C THR A 33 -8.03 5.42 -9.49
N VAL A 34 -8.10 4.33 -10.26
CA VAL A 34 -7.09 3.26 -10.20
C VAL A 34 -5.75 3.78 -10.71
N GLU A 35 -5.75 4.61 -11.75
CA GLU A 35 -4.56 5.23 -12.33
C GLU A 35 -3.87 6.18 -11.35
N GLU A 36 -4.64 7.00 -10.64
CA GLU A 36 -4.12 7.88 -9.58
C GLU A 36 -3.47 7.05 -8.45
N ALA A 37 -4.14 5.98 -8.01
CA ALA A 37 -3.59 5.10 -6.99
C ALA A 37 -2.32 4.36 -7.45
N ARG A 38 -2.28 3.90 -8.71
CA ARG A 38 -1.07 3.32 -9.33
C ARG A 38 0.10 4.28 -9.30
N PHE A 39 -0.15 5.54 -9.66
CA PHE A 39 0.88 6.57 -9.61
C PHE A 39 1.41 6.78 -8.18
N LEU A 40 0.53 6.84 -7.18
CA LEU A 40 0.92 6.97 -5.78
C LEU A 40 1.73 5.77 -5.27
N VAL A 41 1.34 4.54 -5.60
CA VAL A 41 2.11 3.33 -5.26
C VAL A 41 3.48 3.37 -5.95
N GLY A 42 3.53 3.79 -7.22
CA GLY A 42 4.79 3.95 -7.96
C GLY A 42 5.74 4.95 -7.30
N ILE A 43 5.22 6.10 -6.83
CA ILE A 43 5.99 7.08 -6.06
C ILE A 43 6.54 6.42 -4.79
N ALA A 44 5.69 5.77 -4.00
CA ALA A 44 6.09 5.15 -2.73
C ALA A 44 7.21 4.11 -2.93
N LEU A 45 7.07 3.23 -3.93
CA LEU A 45 8.08 2.23 -4.25
C LEU A 45 9.40 2.85 -4.70
N THR A 46 9.34 3.89 -5.52
CA THR A 46 10.53 4.62 -5.99
C THR A 46 11.24 5.30 -4.82
N THR A 47 10.49 5.91 -3.91
CA THR A 47 11.02 6.53 -2.69
C THR A 47 11.71 5.48 -1.81
N PHE A 48 11.08 4.33 -1.56
CA PHE A 48 11.73 3.25 -0.81
C PHE A 48 12.99 2.75 -1.51
N ALA A 49 12.93 2.50 -2.83
CA ALA A 49 14.09 2.04 -3.59
C ALA A 49 15.27 3.01 -3.48
N HIS A 50 15.03 4.32 -3.53
CA HIS A 50 16.06 5.33 -3.32
C HIS A 50 16.62 5.36 -1.89
N ALA A 51 15.82 5.00 -0.90
CA ALA A 51 16.23 4.94 0.51
C ALA A 51 16.96 3.63 0.88
N GLY A 52 17.26 2.75 -0.07
CA GLY A 52 17.86 1.42 0.19
C GLY A 52 16.84 0.28 0.30
N GLY A 53 15.57 0.55 0.03
CA GLY A 53 14.47 -0.40 0.15
C GLY A 53 13.95 -0.55 1.58
N LEU A 54 12.97 -1.44 1.75
CA LEU A 54 12.59 -1.91 3.08
C LEU A 54 13.50 -3.06 3.49
N GLU A 55 14.25 -2.88 4.58
CA GLU A 55 15.04 -3.94 5.22
C GLU A 55 14.15 -5.06 5.76
N GLU A 56 14.66 -6.30 5.78
CA GLU A 56 13.91 -7.49 6.23
C GLU A 56 13.29 -7.35 7.63
N PRO A 57 13.98 -6.77 8.64
CA PRO A 57 13.38 -6.52 9.96
C PRO A 57 12.22 -5.52 9.94
N SER A 58 12.21 -4.59 8.98
CA SER A 58 11.12 -3.62 8.81
C SER A 58 9.91 -4.27 8.13
N ARG A 59 10.15 -5.13 7.13
CA ARG A 59 9.09 -5.93 6.49
C ARG A 59 8.39 -6.85 7.47
N SER A 60 9.15 -7.59 8.27
CA SER A 60 8.59 -8.50 9.28
C SER A 60 7.76 -7.75 10.34
N ARG A 61 8.18 -6.55 10.75
CA ARG A 61 7.40 -5.71 11.66
C ARG A 61 6.10 -5.22 11.05
N LEU A 62 6.13 -4.72 9.80
CA LEU A 62 4.93 -4.28 9.08
C LEU A 62 3.96 -5.44 8.84
N ALA A 63 4.47 -6.63 8.52
CA ALA A 63 3.65 -7.82 8.26
C ALA A 63 2.80 -8.24 9.48
N ARG A 64 3.28 -7.99 10.71
CA ARG A 64 2.49 -8.26 11.94
C ARG A 64 1.26 -7.37 12.05
N PHE A 65 1.30 -6.17 11.47
CA PHE A 65 0.15 -5.27 11.40
C PHE A 65 -0.77 -5.56 10.21
N SER A 66 -0.32 -6.41 9.27
CA SER A 66 -1.13 -6.86 8.13
C SER A 66 -1.77 -8.23 8.36
N GLU A 67 -1.74 -8.77 9.58
CA GLU A 67 -2.53 -9.95 9.92
C GLU A 67 -4.00 -9.69 9.53
N ARG A 68 -4.64 -10.69 8.90
CA ARG A 68 -6.01 -10.54 8.40
C ARG A 68 -6.89 -10.08 9.54
N ILE A 69 -7.32 -8.84 9.41
CA ILE A 69 -8.32 -8.25 10.28
C ILE A 69 -9.60 -9.08 10.12
N GLY A 70 -10.00 -9.75 11.20
CA GLY A 70 -11.22 -10.57 11.22
C GLY A 70 -12.46 -9.72 10.89
N PRO A 71 -13.52 -10.32 10.32
CA PRO A 71 -14.76 -9.60 10.03
C PRO A 71 -15.28 -8.95 11.31
N GLY A 72 -15.42 -7.61 11.30
CA GLY A 72 -15.93 -6.82 12.42
C GLY A 72 -14.91 -5.92 13.12
N THR A 73 -13.63 -5.95 12.75
CA THR A 73 -12.65 -5.03 13.35
C THR A 73 -12.73 -3.66 12.67
N VAL A 74 -13.00 -2.63 13.46
CA VAL A 74 -13.13 -1.25 12.98
C VAL A 74 -11.76 -0.59 12.94
N VAL A 75 -11.40 0.06 11.82
CA VAL A 75 -10.11 0.75 11.62
C VAL A 75 -9.83 1.79 12.72
N GLU A 76 -10.86 2.47 13.26
CA GLU A 76 -10.73 3.39 14.41
C GLU A 76 -10.17 2.74 15.68
N THR A 77 -10.32 1.42 15.84
CA THR A 77 -9.76 0.70 16.99
C THR A 77 -8.25 0.50 16.85
N LEU A 78 -7.72 0.56 15.62
CA LEU A 78 -6.31 0.32 15.30
C LEU A 78 -5.46 1.60 15.26
N THR A 79 -6.09 2.77 15.19
CA THR A 79 -5.43 4.07 15.08
C THR A 79 -5.40 4.89 16.38
N LYS A 80 -5.92 4.34 17.49
CA LYS A 80 -5.86 4.97 18.82
C LYS A 80 -4.53 4.67 19.51
N HIS A 81 -3.46 5.35 19.10
CA HIS A 81 -2.23 5.49 19.89
C HIS A 81 -1.61 6.87 19.65
#